data_AF-A0A5C7J7S6-F1
#
_entry.id   AF-A0A5C7J7S6-F1
#
_cell.length_a   1.000
_cell.length_b   1.000
_cell.length_c   1.000
_cell.angle_alpha   90.00
_cell.angle_beta   90.00
_cell.angle_gamma   90.00
#
_symmetry.space_group_name_H-M   'P 1'
#
loop_
_entity.id
_entity.type
_entity.pdbx_description
1 polymer ?
#
loop_
_entity_poly.entity_id
_entity_poly.type
_entity_poly.pdbx_seq_one_letter_code
_entity_poly.pdbx_strand_id
1 'polypeptide(L)'
;MLDTWFFRIFGGALVALGFWIFIGGDFAMPTRTPPRAFHFTGASLWLLAAAPTLVGVVFLRIADQPESRSAPLIRLLIGIGMAALGLAFVLAKVY
;
A
#
# COMPACT_ATOMS: atom_id res chain seq x y z
N MET A 1 -17.89 17.10 -5.77
CA MET A 1 -18.02 16.23 -4.59
C MET A 1 -17.70 14.82 -5.05
N LEU A 2 -16.63 14.21 -4.54
CA LEU A 2 -16.40 12.78 -4.77
C LEU A 2 -17.46 12.01 -3.98
N ASP A 3 -18.15 11.10 -4.64
CA ASP A 3 -19.24 10.32 -4.09
C ASP A 3 -18.74 9.21 -3.17
N THR A 4 -19.53 8.85 -2.16
CA THR A 4 -19.23 7.75 -1.21
C THR A 4 -18.93 6.43 -1.94
N TRP A 5 -19.50 6.24 -3.12
CA TRP A 5 -19.30 5.08 -3.98
C TRP A 5 -17.87 5.02 -4.55
N PHE A 6 -17.34 6.15 -5.03
CA PHE A 6 -15.94 6.26 -5.43
C PHE A 6 -14.99 5.84 -4.30
N PHE A 7 -15.18 6.35 -3.08
CA PHE A 7 -14.32 6.01 -1.94
C PHE A 7 -14.36 4.51 -1.61
N ARG A 8 -15.51 3.85 -1.77
CA ARG A 8 -15.66 2.41 -1.57
C ARG A 8 -14.95 1.58 -2.64
N ILE A 9 -15.21 1.88 -3.91
CA ILE A 9 -14.61 1.12 -5.02
C ILE A 9 -13.10 1.32 -5.03
N PHE A 10 -12.64 2.57 -4.95
CA PHE A 10 -11.22 2.89 -5.00
C PHE A 10 -10.49 2.38 -3.76
N GLY A 11 -11.08 2.53 -2.58
CA GLY A 11 -10.53 1.99 -1.33
C GLY A 11 -10.42 0.46 -1.37
N GLY A 12 -11.47 -0.22 -1.83
CA GLY A 12 -11.47 -1.68 -2.01
C GLY A 12 -10.43 -2.15 -3.03
N ALA A 13 -10.29 -1.45 -4.15
CA ALA A 13 -9.28 -1.76 -5.17
C ALA A 13 -7.85 -1.63 -4.63
N LEU A 14 -7.57 -0.62 -3.80
CA LEU A 14 -6.27 -0.44 -3.17
C LEU A 14 -5.93 -1.51 -2.13
N VAL A 15 -6.92 -1.96 -1.36
CA VAL A 15 -6.75 -3.11 -0.45
C VAL A 15 -6.46 -4.39 -1.25
N ALA A 16 -7.23 -4.64 -2.31
CA ALA A 16 -7.02 -5.79 -3.19
C ALA A 16 -5.64 -5.77 -3.85
N LEU A 17 -5.17 -4.59 -4.29
CA LEU A 17 -3.83 -4.41 -4.85
C LEU A 17 -2.74 -4.73 -3.82
N GLY A 18 -2.85 -4.21 -2.59
CA GLY A 18 -1.89 -4.49 -1.54
C GLY A 18 -1.83 -5.98 -1.18
N PHE A 19 -2.99 -6.63 -1.07
CA PHE A 19 -3.08 -8.08 -0.88
C PHE A 19 -2.47 -8.87 -2.04
N TRP A 20 -2.69 -8.44 -3.28
CA TRP A 20 -2.10 -9.05 -4.47
C TRP A 20 -0.57 -8.94 -4.48
N ILE A 21 -0.01 -7.78 -4.10
CA ILE A 21 1.44 -7.58 -3.99
C ILE A 21 2.01 -8.49 -2.89
N PHE A 22 1.28 -8.65 -1.80
CA PHE A 22 1.69 -9.49 -0.68
C PHE A 22 1.81 -10.97 -1.07
N ILE A 23 0.80 -11.50 -1.76
CA ILE A 23 0.79 -12.89 -2.21
C ILE A 23 1.74 -13.07 -3.41
N GLY A 24 1.63 -12.21 -4.42
CA GLY A 24 2.39 -12.31 -5.66
C GLY A 24 3.88 -12.05 -5.50
N GLY A 25 4.28 -11.23 -4.50
CA GLY A 25 5.69 -10.96 -4.19
C GLY A 25 6.45 -12.20 -3.70
N ASP A 26 5.78 -13.11 -2.99
CA ASP A 26 6.39 -14.36 -2.48
C ASP A 26 6.52 -15.43 -3.58
N PHE A 27 5.63 -15.41 -4.60
CA PHE A 27 5.70 -16.31 -5.76
C PHE A 27 6.75 -15.92 -6.82
N ALA A 28 7.30 -14.70 -6.76
CA ALA A 28 8.22 -14.18 -7.79
C ALA A 28 9.72 -14.53 -7.56
N MET A 29 10.07 -15.39 -6.60
CA MET A 29 11.46 -15.78 -6.35
C MET A 29 11.67 -17.28 -6.62
N PRO A 30 12.21 -17.63 -7.80
CA PRO A 30 13.66 -17.72 -7.92
C PRO A 30 14.18 -17.26 -9.29
N THR A 31 14.82 -16.10 -9.37
CA THR A 31 15.58 -15.72 -10.58
C THR A 31 16.97 -16.35 -10.53
N ARG A 32 17.06 -17.61 -10.98
CA ARG A 32 18.33 -18.18 -11.42
C ARG A 32 18.79 -17.36 -12.64
N THR A 33 19.96 -16.72 -12.52
CA THR A 33 20.69 -15.92 -13.55
C THR A 33 20.17 -14.49 -13.79
N PRO A 34 21.08 -13.49 -13.87
CA PRO A 34 20.97 -12.26 -13.09
C PRO A 34 20.04 -11.24 -13.76
N PRO A 35 18.97 -10.79 -13.09
CA PRO A 35 18.26 -9.59 -13.51
C PRO A 35 18.96 -8.37 -12.91
N ARG A 36 19.35 -7.41 -13.76
CA ARG A 36 19.78 -6.04 -13.38
C ARG A 36 18.62 -5.18 -12.85
N ALA A 37 17.62 -5.79 -12.22
CA ALA A 37 16.39 -5.14 -11.79
C ALA A 37 16.33 -5.12 -10.26
N PHE A 38 15.79 -4.03 -9.72
CA PHE A 38 15.54 -3.79 -8.30
C PHE A 38 15.10 -5.05 -7.56
N HIS A 39 15.99 -5.59 -6.72
CA HIS A 39 15.66 -6.72 -5.85
C HIS A 39 15.00 -6.16 -4.58
N PHE A 40 13.68 -6.21 -4.55
CA PHE A 40 12.94 -5.97 -3.31
C PHE A 40 13.18 -7.18 -2.38
N THR A 41 13.83 -6.93 -1.24
CA THR A 41 13.87 -7.90 -0.13
C THR A 41 12.45 -8.22 0.34
N GLY A 42 12.22 -9.39 0.95
CA GLY A 42 10.91 -9.75 1.52
C GLY A 42 10.32 -8.62 2.36
N ALA A 43 11.11 -8.01 3.27
CA ALA A 43 10.66 -6.87 4.07
C ALA A 43 10.21 -5.65 3.24
N SER A 44 10.90 -5.34 2.13
CA SER A 44 10.50 -4.24 1.25
C SER A 44 9.24 -4.55 0.42
N LEU A 45 8.98 -5.80 0.06
CA LEU A 45 7.71 -6.22 -0.55
C LEU A 45 6.54 -6.08 0.41
N TRP A 46 6.75 -6.43 1.69
CA TRP A 46 5.74 -6.23 2.73
C TRP A 46 5.41 -4.75 2.94
N LEU A 47 6.42 -3.87 2.96
CA LEU A 47 6.22 -2.43 3.05
C LEU A 47 5.54 -1.85 1.80
N LEU A 48 5.90 -2.34 0.62
CA LEU A 48 5.27 -1.97 -0.65
C LEU A 48 3.79 -2.40 -0.70
N ALA A 49 3.45 -3.56 -0.15
CA ALA A 49 2.07 -4.03 -0.01
C ALA A 49 1.27 -3.26 1.06
N ALA A 50 1.92 -2.89 2.17
CA ALA A 50 1.29 -2.20 3.29
C ALA A 50 0.77 -0.81 2.89
N ALA A 51 1.50 -0.08 2.06
CA ALA A 51 1.13 1.28 1.67
C ALA A 51 -0.22 1.39 0.93
N PRO A 52 -0.47 0.70 -0.20
CA PRO A 52 -1.79 0.73 -0.85
C PRO A 52 -2.88 0.14 0.05
N THR A 53 -2.57 -0.88 0.87
CA THR A 53 -3.55 -1.45 1.82
C THR A 53 -4.03 -0.40 2.82
N LEU A 54 -3.11 0.34 3.45
CA LEU A 54 -3.43 1.37 4.43
C LEU A 54 -4.23 2.51 3.79
N VAL A 55 -3.85 2.96 2.59
CA VAL A 55 -4.60 3.99 1.87
C VAL A 55 -5.99 3.47 1.48
N GLY A 56 -6.12 2.21 1.06
CA GLY A 56 -7.42 1.62 0.77
C GLY A 56 -8.35 1.57 1.98
N VAL A 57 -7.82 1.18 3.14
CA VAL A 57 -8.56 1.20 4.42
C VAL A 57 -8.99 2.63 4.78
N VAL A 58 -8.13 3.63 4.58
CA VAL A 58 -8.46 5.04 4.80
C VAL A 58 -9.67 5.46 3.94
N PHE A 59 -9.67 5.12 2.66
CA PHE A 59 -10.75 5.46 1.74
C PHE A 59 -12.06 4.78 2.13
N LEU A 60 -12.01 3.51 2.52
CA LEU A 60 -13.19 2.80 3.05
C LEU A 60 -13.73 3.44 4.33
N ARG A 61 -12.85 3.87 5.24
CA ARG A 61 -13.25 4.58 6.47
C ARG A 61 -13.83 5.96 6.21
N ILE A 62 -13.33 6.68 5.20
CA ILE A 62 -13.91 7.96 4.75
C ILE A 62 -15.33 7.74 4.25
N ALA A 63 -15.58 6.66 3.51
CA ALA A 63 -16.90 6.34 2.98
C ALA A 63 -17.93 6.04 4.08
N ASP A 64 -17.50 5.52 5.23
CA ASP A 64 -18.38 5.08 6.31
C ASP A 64 -18.53 6.08 7.48
N GLN A 65 -17.84 7.24 7.46
CA GLN A 65 -17.89 8.21 8.55
C GLN A 65 -18.50 9.56 8.17
N PRO A 66 -19.28 10.20 9.08
CA PRO A 66 -19.64 11.60 8.93
C PRO A 66 -18.37 12.47 9.01
N GLU A 67 -18.26 13.38 8.03
CA GLU A 67 -17.09 14.18 7.60
C GLU A 67 -16.25 14.85 8.70
N SER A 68 -16.77 14.99 9.93
CA SER A 68 -16.13 15.71 11.04
C SER A 68 -15.18 14.88 11.93
N ARG A 69 -15.29 13.54 11.98
CA ARG A 69 -14.46 12.69 12.87
C ARG A 69 -13.24 12.08 12.20
N SER A 70 -13.18 12.11 10.88
CA SER A 70 -12.24 11.34 10.07
C SER A 70 -10.86 12.01 9.94
N ALA A 71 -10.80 13.35 10.04
CA ALA A 71 -9.63 14.14 9.66
C ALA A 71 -8.30 13.79 10.38
N PRO A 72 -8.24 13.58 11.71
CA PRO A 72 -6.97 13.29 12.38
C PRO A 72 -6.45 11.86 12.11
N LEU A 73 -7.34 10.87 12.07
CA LEU A 73 -6.98 9.47 11.81
C LEU A 73 -6.51 9.28 10.36
N ILE A 74 -7.19 9.92 9.40
CA ILE A 74 -6.80 9.88 7.99
C ILE A 74 -5.39 10.43 7.79
N ARG A 75 -5.09 11.59 8.41
CA ARG A 75 -3.76 12.21 8.33
C ARG A 75 -2.68 11.30 8.90
N LEU A 76 -2.95 10.65 10.03
CA LEU A 76 -2.03 9.68 10.63
C LEU A 76 -1.76 8.49 9.69
N LEU A 77 -2.82 7.88 9.14
CA LEU A 77 -2.70 6.71 8.26
C LEU A 77 -2.00 7.04 6.94
N ILE A 78 -2.24 8.21 6.36
CA ILE A 78 -1.50 8.69 5.18
C ILE A 78 -0.02 8.88 5.54
N GLY A 79 0.27 9.49 6.69
CA GLY A 79 1.65 9.67 7.17
C GLY A 79 2.39 8.34 7.33
N ILE A 80 1.74 7.34 7.93
CA ILE A 80 2.29 5.98 8.08
C ILE A 80 2.51 5.33 6.71
N GLY A 81 1.54 5.43 5.79
CA GLY A 81 1.66 4.87 4.44
C GLY A 81 2.84 5.47 3.66
N MET A 82 3.02 6.79 3.70
CA MET A 82 4.13 7.47 3.04
C MET A 82 5.49 7.09 3.65
N ALA A 83 5.57 6.98 4.97
CA ALA A 83 6.78 6.56 5.67
C ALA A 83 7.16 5.10 5.33
N ALA A 84 6.17 4.20 5.31
CA ALA A 84 6.36 2.80 4.92
C ALA A 84 6.85 2.69 3.47
N LEU A 85 6.28 3.47 2.56
CA LEU A 85 6.63 3.49 1.14
C LEU A 85 8.06 4.05 0.94
N GLY A 86 8.41 5.14 1.62
CA GLY A 86 9.78 5.67 1.63
C GLY A 86 10.80 4.66 2.17
N LEU A 87 10.48 3.97 3.27
CA LEU A 87 11.32 2.93 3.84
C LEU A 87 11.48 1.73 2.89
N ALA A 88 10.41 1.34 2.16
CA ALA A 88 10.47 0.29 1.15
C ALA A 88 11.51 0.61 0.07
N PHE A 89 11.55 1.85 -0.42
CA PHE A 89 12.52 2.29 -1.42
C PHE A 89 13.95 2.40 -0.87
N VAL A 90 14.14 2.80 0.39
CA VAL A 90 15.48 2.82 1.03
C VAL A 90 16.02 1.39 1.20
N LEU A 91 15.15 0.44 1.56
CA LEU A 91 15.53 -0.96 1.75
C LEU A 91 15.63 -1.75 0.44
N ALA A 92 15.04 -1.25 -0.64
CA ALA A 92 15.20 -1.81 -1.97
C ALA A 92 16.63 -1.50 -2.46
N LYS A 93 17.54 -2.47 -2.28
CA LYS A 93 18.93 -2.35 -2.70
C LYS A 93 19.00 -2.26 -4.23
N VAL A 94 19.56 -1.16 -4.73
CA VAL A 94 20.01 -1.04 -6.12
C VAL A 94 21.33 -1.80 -6.22
N TYR A 95 21.30 -2.99 -6.81
CA TYR A 95 22.48 -3.72 -7.25
C TYR A 95 22.48 -3.81 -8.78
#